data_AF-A0A2A2HFU8-F1
#
_entry.id   AF-A0A2A2HFU8-F1
#
_cell.length_a   1.000
_cell.length_b   1.000
_cell.length_c   1.000
_cell.angle_alpha   90.00
_cell.angle_beta   90.00
_cell.angle_gamma   90.00
#
_symmetry.space_group_name_H-M   'P 1'
#
loop_
_entity.id
_entity.type
_entity.pdbx_description
1 polymer ?
#
loop_
_entity_poly.entity_id
_entity_poly.type
_entity_poly.pdbx_seq_one_letter_code
_entity_poly.pdbx_strand_id
1 'polypeptide(L)'
;MADGKLCVIATDNIDSRSKDQQRMEKVAAALEQAGFRTKIGGIGPNTHYSAASLLESGGFFVNIYGGACAGTLWDITQKYYLDKIGNNTQVCAFTHHAKDITNLNFLERAHDDNFSRSSFKGLDKPGEFLNQHGIKWFHSKGEDQFPQEVVACVTGASTGGGGTTEVIDGFMESGRGGAKTSSPQFWNAKNFSPYYKVPFSEFEITEEDLETKTATFTTPERIDLTSGRVSVLINGDVPSFGGIIIKREYDPSTRLYKYTCQDWMSRIMANSIYAVHSGKHTVYEWIKKVLIDIGVPSTGLEPVDHYDTAIDKKIEDEIKKDKDDNKETGLDSGSSGSSSSNGEDKKVTITKKNETGKTKDKNKRNPFKKTPAGIYDCLTISDYIRTLLFDYGVHVRFYGDINGIPHFESYDVDKYMRTGLIIDQNVGVEEDYSNTFDITDIVTQTMIKNISATNPIGELYTSKDIFGVNLAQYVGRMGTIVDNPSTGSGGTTKSSGDFKDASGNVYTKDQIMETEMKGSCGRSSKHPASGGKVKKYWLNRCGGCNKSGVLKNNPKGVPEGEITCGSCDMDYCGACGYEKINGSEKHLTEVFPSSLESTSNDEESTESTSETD
;
A
#
# COMPACT_ATOMS: atom_id res chain seq x y z
N MET A 1 10.12 25.15 5.38
CA MET A 1 9.02 24.26 5.78
C MET A 1 8.21 25.00 6.84
N ALA A 2 6.89 24.89 6.84
CA ALA A 2 6.04 25.61 7.78
C ALA A 2 6.04 24.87 9.13
N ASP A 3 7.11 25.00 9.91
CA ASP A 3 7.29 24.28 11.17
C ASP A 3 6.17 24.60 12.17
N GLY A 4 5.22 23.66 12.32
CA GLY A 4 4.34 23.57 13.48
C GLY A 4 3.35 24.72 13.69
N LYS A 5 3.11 25.56 12.67
CA LYS A 5 2.06 26.60 12.76
C LYS A 5 0.68 25.94 12.89
N LEU A 6 -0.17 26.53 13.74
CA LEU A 6 -1.53 26.05 13.97
C LEU A 6 -2.47 26.56 12.87
N CYS A 7 -3.24 25.64 12.28
CA CYS A 7 -4.38 25.91 11.42
C CYS A 7 -5.68 25.59 12.16
N VAL A 8 -6.54 26.59 12.36
CA VAL A 8 -7.89 26.38 12.90
C VAL A 8 -8.87 26.34 11.73
N ILE A 9 -9.71 25.30 11.66
CA ILE A 9 -10.63 25.05 10.53
C ILE A 9 -12.07 25.20 11.00
N ALA A 10 -12.85 26.07 10.38
CA ALA A 10 -14.28 26.24 10.66
C ALA A 10 -15.11 26.19 9.37
N THR A 11 -16.40 25.88 9.48
CA THR A 11 -17.31 25.73 8.32
C THR A 11 -18.72 26.21 8.64
N ASP A 12 -19.43 26.67 7.61
CA ASP A 12 -20.75 27.31 7.69
C ASP A 12 -21.94 26.31 7.80
N ASN A 13 -21.68 25.02 8.04
CA ASN A 13 -22.70 23.96 7.99
C ASN A 13 -23.42 23.88 6.62
N ILE A 14 -22.63 23.61 5.60
CA ILE A 14 -22.99 23.73 4.17
C ILE A 14 -24.01 22.67 3.77
N ASP A 15 -23.68 21.40 4.00
CA ASP A 15 -24.55 20.28 3.59
C ASP A 15 -25.25 19.65 4.79
N SER A 16 -24.45 19.25 5.78
CA SER A 16 -24.90 18.72 7.06
C SER A 16 -23.71 18.69 8.01
N ARG A 17 -23.98 18.68 9.33
CA ARG A 17 -22.91 18.59 10.33
C ARG A 17 -21.97 17.41 10.10
N SER A 18 -22.49 16.26 9.67
CA SER A 18 -21.66 15.08 9.43
C SER A 18 -20.79 15.23 8.18
N LYS A 19 -21.35 15.73 7.06
CA LYS A 19 -20.57 15.94 5.82
C LYS A 19 -19.51 17.02 5.99
N ASP A 20 -19.87 18.11 6.65
CA ASP A 20 -18.97 19.22 6.94
C ASP A 20 -17.85 18.80 7.90
N GLN A 21 -18.15 17.96 8.91
CA GLN A 21 -17.13 17.38 9.79
C GLN A 21 -16.11 16.57 8.97
N GLN A 22 -16.58 15.69 8.08
CA GLN A 22 -15.70 14.90 7.21
C GLN A 22 -14.85 15.78 6.28
N ARG A 23 -15.43 16.86 5.73
CA ARG A 23 -14.69 17.83 4.91
C ARG A 23 -13.56 18.48 5.70
N MET A 24 -13.84 18.95 6.92
CA MET A 24 -12.81 19.56 7.77
C MET A 24 -11.74 18.55 8.19
N GLU A 25 -12.10 17.30 8.46
CA GLU A 25 -11.14 16.22 8.78
C GLU A 25 -10.21 15.91 7.60
N LYS A 26 -10.73 15.88 6.37
CA LYS A 26 -9.90 15.73 5.16
C LYS A 26 -8.93 16.91 4.98
N VAL A 27 -9.42 18.14 5.21
CA VAL A 27 -8.58 19.35 5.18
C VAL A 27 -7.52 19.30 6.27
N ALA A 28 -7.88 18.89 7.48
CA ALA A 28 -6.97 18.72 8.60
C ALA A 28 -5.85 17.73 8.26
N ALA A 29 -6.20 16.54 7.79
CA ALA A 29 -5.23 15.51 7.39
C ALA A 29 -4.26 16.02 6.31
N ALA A 30 -4.75 16.74 5.29
CA ALA A 30 -3.92 17.30 4.24
C ALA A 30 -2.95 18.39 4.77
N LEU A 31 -3.40 19.23 5.70
CA LEU A 31 -2.56 20.24 6.35
C LEU A 31 -1.52 19.59 7.27
N GLU A 32 -1.87 18.53 8.00
CA GLU A 32 -0.94 17.79 8.85
C GLU A 32 0.14 17.10 8.03
N GLN A 33 -0.22 16.50 6.89
CA GLN A 33 0.73 15.95 5.93
C GLN A 33 1.69 17.01 5.38
N ALA A 34 1.22 18.26 5.25
CA ALA A 34 2.04 19.41 4.85
C ALA A 34 2.86 20.03 6.01
N GLY A 35 2.82 19.46 7.21
CA GLY A 35 3.62 19.85 8.37
C GLY A 35 2.97 20.85 9.34
N PHE A 36 1.67 21.14 9.19
CA PHE A 36 0.93 22.02 10.09
C PHE A 36 0.34 21.26 11.28
N ARG A 37 0.10 21.96 12.40
CA ARG A 37 -0.80 21.46 13.45
C ARG A 37 -2.22 21.89 13.11
N THR A 38 -3.23 21.07 13.39
CA THR A 38 -4.62 21.43 13.09
C THR A 38 -5.54 21.35 14.30
N LYS A 39 -6.60 22.18 14.29
CA LYS A 39 -7.73 22.13 15.22
C LYS A 39 -9.03 22.39 14.47
N ILE A 40 -10.05 21.60 14.77
CA ILE A 40 -11.42 21.83 14.29
C ILE A 40 -12.07 22.89 15.17
N GLY A 41 -12.38 24.04 14.58
CA GLY A 41 -12.96 25.21 15.24
C GLY A 41 -14.48 25.18 15.40
N GLY A 42 -15.16 24.33 14.62
CA GLY A 42 -16.59 24.06 14.75
C GLY A 42 -17.38 24.18 13.46
N ILE A 43 -18.66 23.80 13.53
CA ILE A 43 -19.61 23.79 12.42
C ILE A 43 -20.80 24.72 12.72
N GLY A 44 -21.02 25.72 11.87
CA GLY A 44 -22.19 26.58 11.90
C GLY A 44 -21.93 28.06 11.60
N PRO A 45 -23.00 28.87 11.54
CA PRO A 45 -22.98 30.21 10.95
C PRO A 45 -22.06 31.21 11.65
N ASN A 46 -21.85 31.05 12.96
CA ASN A 46 -21.02 31.97 13.75
C ASN A 46 -19.63 31.43 14.06
N THR A 47 -19.27 30.27 13.50
CA THR A 47 -17.99 29.61 13.85
C THR A 47 -16.79 30.36 13.31
N HIS A 48 -16.95 31.08 12.19
CA HIS A 48 -15.94 32.00 11.66
C HIS A 48 -15.58 33.15 12.62
N TYR A 49 -16.41 33.42 13.63
CA TYR A 49 -16.12 34.36 14.71
C TYR A 49 -15.75 33.66 16.02
N SER A 50 -16.50 32.62 16.43
CA SER A 50 -16.28 31.98 17.73
C SER A 50 -14.99 31.17 17.79
N ALA A 51 -14.56 30.56 16.68
CA ALA A 51 -13.35 29.74 16.63
C ALA A 51 -12.04 30.55 16.64
N ALA A 52 -12.10 31.87 16.44
CA ALA A 52 -10.92 32.73 16.45
C ALA A 52 -10.15 32.68 17.79
N SER A 53 -10.82 32.34 18.91
CA SER A 53 -10.18 32.19 20.22
C SER A 53 -9.26 30.97 20.32
N LEU A 54 -9.33 30.03 19.37
CA LEU A 54 -8.47 28.85 19.32
C LEU A 54 -7.13 29.11 18.63
N LEU A 55 -6.98 30.27 17.99
CA LEU A 55 -5.78 30.64 17.24
C LEU A 55 -4.59 30.88 18.17
N GLU A 56 -3.42 30.45 17.73
CA GLU A 56 -2.12 30.78 18.32
C GLU A 56 -1.43 31.79 17.41
N SER A 57 -0.75 32.78 17.98
CA SER A 57 -0.09 33.88 17.23
C SER A 57 0.73 33.39 16.03
N GLY A 58 0.46 33.95 14.85
CA GLY A 58 1.15 33.65 13.59
C GLY A 58 0.68 32.37 12.87
N GLY A 59 -0.46 31.80 13.28
CA GLY A 59 -1.16 30.69 12.65
C GLY A 59 -2.11 31.10 11.52
N PHE A 60 -2.92 30.14 11.07
CA PHE A 60 -3.89 30.29 9.99
C PHE A 60 -5.31 30.01 10.47
N PHE A 61 -6.26 30.83 10.01
CA PHE A 61 -7.68 30.61 10.24
C PHE A 61 -8.38 30.30 8.92
N VAL A 62 -8.72 29.02 8.71
CA VAL A 62 -9.36 28.51 7.51
C VAL A 62 -10.86 28.46 7.72
N ASN A 63 -11.59 29.29 6.97
CA ASN A 63 -13.04 29.34 7.00
C ASN A 63 -13.60 28.79 5.69
N ILE A 64 -14.35 27.70 5.78
CA ILE A 64 -14.95 26.99 4.65
C ILE A 64 -16.38 27.49 4.44
N TYR A 65 -16.66 28.00 3.24
CA TYR A 65 -17.93 28.62 2.90
C TYR A 65 -18.64 27.86 1.76
N GLY A 66 -19.92 27.57 1.98
CA GLY A 66 -20.80 26.98 0.97
C GLY A 66 -21.42 28.00 0.02
N GLY A 67 -21.41 29.27 0.41
CA GLY A 67 -21.87 30.40 -0.38
C GLY A 67 -21.04 31.65 -0.09
N ALA A 68 -20.90 32.53 -1.08
CA ALA A 68 -20.22 33.81 -0.90
C ALA A 68 -21.23 34.86 -0.41
N CYS A 69 -21.22 35.17 0.88
CA CYS A 69 -22.05 36.23 1.46
C CYS A 69 -21.29 37.56 1.50
N ALA A 70 -21.74 38.56 0.74
CA ALA A 70 -21.12 39.89 0.72
C ALA A 70 -21.00 40.52 2.12
N GLY A 71 -22.01 40.32 2.98
CA GLY A 71 -22.02 40.81 4.36
C GLY A 71 -20.90 40.18 5.17
N THR A 72 -20.74 38.86 5.11
CA THR A 72 -19.67 38.14 5.80
C THR A 72 -18.29 38.57 5.31
N LEU A 73 -18.10 38.71 3.99
CA LEU A 73 -16.82 39.17 3.44
C LEU A 73 -16.48 40.60 3.88
N TRP A 74 -17.47 41.47 3.97
CA TRP A 74 -17.30 42.81 4.52
C TRP A 74 -16.99 42.77 6.03
N ASP A 75 -17.68 41.92 6.78
CA ASP A 75 -17.57 41.81 8.23
C ASP A 75 -16.17 41.34 8.69
N ILE A 76 -15.59 40.35 8.00
CA ILE A 76 -14.24 39.84 8.32
C ILE A 76 -13.11 40.83 8.01
N THR A 77 -13.40 41.94 7.32
CA THR A 77 -12.44 43.05 7.10
C THR A 77 -12.57 44.16 8.13
N GLN A 78 -13.60 44.12 8.99
CA GLN A 78 -13.82 45.17 9.97
C GLN A 78 -12.77 45.09 11.08
N LYS A 79 -12.37 46.26 11.59
CA LYS A 79 -11.33 46.39 12.62
C LYS A 79 -11.55 45.45 13.81
N TYR A 80 -12.79 45.33 14.29
CA TYR A 80 -13.08 44.49 15.44
C TYR A 80 -12.81 43.00 15.18
N TYR A 81 -13.03 42.53 13.94
CA TYR A 81 -12.74 41.16 13.54
C TYR A 81 -11.23 40.96 13.38
N LEU A 82 -10.56 41.91 12.72
CA LEU A 82 -9.10 41.92 12.54
C LEU A 82 -8.37 41.94 13.89
N ASP A 83 -8.84 42.74 14.86
CA ASP A 83 -8.31 42.77 16.22
C ASP A 83 -8.46 41.41 16.92
N LYS A 84 -9.52 40.66 16.61
CA LYS A 84 -9.79 39.33 17.18
C LYS A 84 -8.90 38.24 16.59
N ILE A 85 -8.67 38.25 15.28
CA ILE A 85 -7.76 37.29 14.63
C ILE A 85 -6.28 37.68 14.86
N GLY A 86 -5.99 38.92 15.22
CA GLY A 86 -4.65 39.39 15.56
C GLY A 86 -3.69 39.33 14.37
N ASN A 87 -2.49 38.77 14.57
CA ASN A 87 -1.47 38.63 13.53
C ASN A 87 -1.60 37.32 12.72
N ASN A 88 -2.72 36.63 12.83
CA ASN A 88 -2.98 35.38 12.10
C ASN A 88 -3.41 35.64 10.66
N THR A 89 -3.17 34.66 9.79
CA THR A 89 -3.59 34.75 8.39
C THR A 89 -4.99 34.18 8.21
N GLN A 90 -5.90 35.01 7.71
CA GLN A 90 -7.25 34.59 7.34
C GLN A 90 -7.25 33.90 5.97
N VAL A 91 -7.94 32.77 5.85
CA VAL A 91 -8.15 32.02 4.61
C VAL A 91 -9.66 31.79 4.40
N CYS A 92 -10.21 32.30 3.29
CA CYS A 92 -11.58 32.02 2.86
C CYS A 92 -11.58 30.93 1.77
N ALA A 93 -12.03 29.73 2.12
CA ALA A 93 -12.07 28.57 1.22
C ALA A 93 -13.51 28.34 0.74
N PHE A 94 -13.82 28.77 -0.48
CA PHE A 94 -15.17 28.60 -1.05
C PHE A 94 -15.29 27.24 -1.72
N THR A 95 -16.33 26.46 -1.37
CA THR A 95 -16.58 25.17 -2.02
C THR A 95 -17.03 25.36 -3.47
N HIS A 96 -17.00 24.28 -4.26
CA HIS A 96 -17.40 24.32 -5.67
C HIS A 96 -18.89 24.67 -5.91
N HIS A 97 -19.72 24.60 -4.86
CA HIS A 97 -21.12 25.03 -4.90
C HIS A 97 -21.31 26.53 -4.65
N ALA A 98 -20.31 27.21 -4.07
CA ALA A 98 -20.38 28.63 -3.80
C ALA A 98 -20.36 29.44 -5.11
N LYS A 99 -20.90 30.66 -5.08
CA LYS A 99 -20.77 31.61 -6.19
C LYS A 99 -19.29 31.95 -6.39
N ASP A 100 -18.76 31.72 -7.59
CA ASP A 100 -17.37 32.05 -7.93
C ASP A 100 -17.18 33.58 -7.94
N ILE A 101 -16.29 34.06 -7.08
CA ILE A 101 -16.00 35.47 -6.89
C ILE A 101 -14.76 35.96 -7.65
N THR A 102 -14.11 35.09 -8.42
CA THR A 102 -12.77 35.36 -9.01
C THR A 102 -12.75 36.54 -9.95
N ASN A 103 -13.74 36.64 -10.84
CA ASN A 103 -13.88 37.74 -11.79
C ASN A 103 -15.27 38.39 -11.67
N LEU A 104 -15.88 38.28 -10.49
CA LEU A 104 -17.22 38.79 -10.26
C LEU A 104 -17.15 40.31 -10.07
N ASN A 105 -17.88 41.07 -10.89
CA ASN A 105 -17.88 42.53 -10.78
C ASN A 105 -18.62 43.02 -9.52
N PHE A 106 -19.66 42.32 -9.10
CA PHE A 106 -20.47 42.67 -7.95
C PHE A 106 -21.06 41.43 -7.30
N LEU A 107 -20.95 41.35 -5.98
CA LEU A 107 -21.60 40.35 -5.15
C LEU A 107 -22.71 41.01 -4.35
N GLU A 108 -23.95 40.70 -4.69
CA GLU A 108 -25.13 41.21 -4.01
C GLU A 108 -25.17 40.82 -2.52
N ARG A 109 -25.83 41.67 -1.72
CA ARG A 109 -26.16 41.35 -0.33
C ARG A 109 -26.99 40.07 -0.26
N ALA A 110 -26.56 39.12 0.56
CA ALA A 110 -27.28 37.87 0.78
C ALA A 110 -28.65 38.13 1.44
N HIS A 111 -29.61 37.26 1.15
CA HIS A 111 -30.97 37.39 1.68
C HIS A 111 -31.05 37.32 3.21
N ASP A 112 -30.15 36.57 3.81
CA ASP A 112 -30.04 36.29 5.24
C ASP A 112 -29.00 37.16 5.96
N ASP A 113 -28.36 38.10 5.27
CA ASP A 113 -27.46 39.09 5.86
C ASP A 113 -28.26 40.10 6.69
N ASN A 114 -28.59 39.75 7.92
CA ASN A 114 -29.30 40.58 8.89
C ASN A 114 -28.37 41.36 9.84
N PHE A 115 -27.05 41.24 9.63
CA PHE A 115 -26.01 41.82 10.49
C PHE A 115 -25.31 43.02 9.84
N SER A 116 -25.27 43.10 8.51
CA SER A 116 -24.82 44.32 7.83
C SER A 116 -25.87 45.42 7.88
N ARG A 117 -25.43 46.68 7.88
CA ARG A 117 -26.32 47.86 7.84
C ARG A 117 -27.29 47.78 6.66
N SER A 118 -28.53 48.25 6.84
CA SER A 118 -29.59 48.20 5.81
C SER A 118 -29.25 48.93 4.49
N SER A 119 -28.30 49.87 4.53
CA SER A 119 -27.77 50.57 3.36
C SER A 119 -26.73 49.76 2.58
N PHE A 120 -26.17 48.67 3.14
CA PHE A 120 -25.24 47.79 2.44
C PHE A 120 -25.99 47.03 1.35
N LYS A 121 -25.50 47.13 0.11
CA LYS A 121 -26.15 46.53 -1.07
C LYS A 121 -25.40 45.30 -1.60
N GLY A 122 -24.16 45.11 -1.16
CA GLY A 122 -23.26 44.11 -1.70
C GLY A 122 -21.82 44.65 -1.74
N LEU A 123 -20.97 43.91 -2.43
CA LEU A 123 -19.54 44.14 -2.50
C LEU A 123 -19.09 44.24 -3.96
N ASP A 124 -18.49 45.36 -4.34
CA ASP A 124 -17.84 45.51 -5.64
C ASP A 124 -16.58 44.64 -5.69
N LYS A 125 -16.43 43.87 -6.76
CA LYS A 125 -15.25 43.04 -7.04
C LYS A 125 -14.74 42.25 -5.81
N PRO A 126 -15.56 41.34 -5.24
CA PRO A 126 -15.26 40.61 -4.01
C PRO A 126 -13.86 39.98 -3.96
N GLY A 127 -13.37 39.37 -5.04
CA GLY A 127 -12.02 38.81 -5.08
C GLY A 127 -10.91 39.86 -4.94
N GLU A 128 -11.00 40.97 -5.67
CA GLU A 128 -10.07 42.12 -5.53
C GLU A 128 -10.18 42.73 -4.12
N PHE A 129 -11.39 42.83 -3.56
CA PHE A 129 -11.63 43.34 -2.22
C PHE A 129 -10.91 42.53 -1.14
N LEU A 130 -11.01 41.19 -1.18
CA LEU A 130 -10.30 40.31 -0.22
C LEU A 130 -8.78 40.45 -0.36
N ASN A 131 -8.27 40.52 -1.59
CA ASN A 131 -6.84 40.71 -1.86
C ASN A 131 -6.31 42.03 -1.29
N GLN A 132 -7.06 43.12 -1.43
CA GLN A 132 -6.70 44.44 -0.89
C GLN A 132 -6.61 44.45 0.64
N HIS A 133 -7.34 43.54 1.31
CA HIS A 133 -7.31 43.38 2.77
C HIS A 133 -6.34 42.29 3.25
N GLY A 134 -5.51 41.74 2.35
CA GLY A 134 -4.54 40.69 2.70
C GLY A 134 -5.17 39.37 3.11
N ILE A 135 -6.45 39.15 2.79
CA ILE A 135 -7.16 37.90 3.06
C ILE A 135 -6.86 36.93 1.93
N LYS A 136 -6.34 35.76 2.27
CA LYS A 136 -6.14 34.69 1.29
C LYS A 136 -7.47 34.03 0.97
N TRP A 137 -7.72 33.68 -0.28
CA TRP A 137 -8.96 33.01 -0.66
C TRP A 137 -8.80 32.19 -1.94
N PHE A 138 -9.71 31.23 -2.16
CA PHE A 138 -9.85 30.51 -3.42
C PHE A 138 -11.28 29.98 -3.59
N HIS A 139 -11.68 29.76 -4.84
CA HIS A 139 -12.89 29.03 -5.19
C HIS A 139 -12.52 27.64 -5.71
N SER A 140 -13.10 26.61 -5.10
CA SER A 140 -12.73 25.22 -5.37
C SER A 140 -13.37 24.69 -6.65
N LYS A 141 -12.64 23.81 -7.35
CA LYS A 141 -13.13 23.15 -8.57
C LYS A 141 -13.93 21.88 -8.30
N GLY A 142 -13.80 21.29 -7.11
CA GLY A 142 -14.45 20.03 -6.78
C GLY A 142 -14.13 19.54 -5.37
N GLU A 143 -14.98 18.66 -4.85
CA GLU A 143 -14.89 18.19 -3.47
C GLU A 143 -13.60 17.39 -3.20
N ASP A 144 -13.11 16.64 -4.18
CA ASP A 144 -11.92 15.79 -4.04
C ASP A 144 -10.62 16.62 -4.01
N GLN A 145 -10.58 17.75 -4.72
CA GLN A 145 -9.41 18.64 -4.76
C GLN A 145 -9.37 19.63 -3.58
N PHE A 146 -10.52 19.88 -2.95
CA PHE A 146 -10.69 20.89 -1.91
C PHE A 146 -9.62 20.87 -0.81
N PRO A 147 -9.24 19.72 -0.20
CA PRO A 147 -8.21 19.70 0.84
C PRO A 147 -6.85 20.20 0.37
N GLN A 148 -6.44 19.85 -0.85
CA GLN A 148 -5.14 20.24 -1.40
C GLN A 148 -5.12 21.70 -1.84
N GLU A 149 -6.25 22.23 -2.32
CA GLU A 149 -6.39 23.65 -2.62
C GLU A 149 -6.28 24.52 -1.35
N VAL A 150 -6.81 24.05 -0.20
CA VAL A 150 -6.57 24.70 1.10
C VAL A 150 -5.08 24.73 1.45
N VAL A 151 -4.38 23.59 1.34
CA VAL A 151 -2.94 23.50 1.63
C VAL A 151 -2.14 24.47 0.77
N ALA A 152 -2.43 24.52 -0.52
CA ALA A 152 -1.74 25.40 -1.45
C ALA A 152 -1.99 26.88 -1.12
N CYS A 153 -3.24 27.26 -0.81
CA CYS A 153 -3.57 28.61 -0.37
C CYS A 153 -2.83 29.00 0.93
N VAL A 154 -2.84 28.12 1.95
CA VAL A 154 -2.16 28.33 3.23
C VAL A 154 -0.65 28.51 3.04
N THR A 155 -0.02 27.61 2.30
CA THR A 155 1.44 27.62 2.04
C THR A 155 1.89 28.76 1.12
N GLY A 156 0.96 29.38 0.39
CA GLY A 156 1.31 30.31 -0.68
C GLY A 156 1.99 29.61 -1.86
N ALA A 157 1.92 28.28 -1.92
CA ALA A 157 2.17 27.57 -3.16
C ALA A 157 1.15 28.08 -4.16
N SER A 158 1.62 28.52 -5.33
CA SER A 158 0.73 28.98 -6.38
C SER A 158 -0.23 27.85 -6.76
N THR A 159 -1.48 27.91 -6.28
CA THR A 159 -2.59 27.34 -7.03
C THR A 159 -2.65 28.22 -8.28
N GLY A 160 -2.16 27.71 -9.42
CA GLY A 160 -2.20 28.45 -10.68
C GLY A 160 -3.65 28.83 -11.03
N GLY A 161 -4.10 29.98 -10.57
CA GLY A 161 -5.29 30.66 -11.09
C GLY A 161 -4.96 31.10 -12.51
N GLY A 162 -5.64 30.52 -13.49
CA GLY A 162 -5.61 31.01 -14.88
C GLY A 162 -4.76 30.23 -15.88
N GLY A 163 -4.21 29.08 -15.52
CA GLY A 163 -3.78 28.07 -16.48
C GLY A 163 -4.39 26.76 -16.06
N THR A 164 -4.95 25.97 -16.98
CA THR A 164 -4.95 24.53 -16.78
C THR A 164 -3.50 24.16 -16.52
N THR A 165 -3.08 24.03 -15.25
CA THR A 165 -1.84 23.32 -14.94
C THR A 165 -2.12 21.95 -15.49
N GLU A 166 -1.63 21.72 -16.70
CA GLU A 166 -1.51 20.40 -17.25
C GLU A 166 -0.94 19.59 -16.10
N VAL A 167 -1.69 18.60 -15.63
CA VAL A 167 -1.06 17.52 -14.88
C VAL A 167 0.06 17.09 -15.82
N ILE A 168 1.30 17.43 -15.45
CA ILE A 168 2.44 17.16 -16.30
C ILE A 168 2.61 15.66 -16.18
N ASP A 169 2.09 14.99 -17.19
CA ASP A 169 2.23 13.56 -17.41
C ASP A 169 3.71 13.20 -17.29
N GLY A 170 4.03 12.33 -16.34
CA GLY A 170 5.40 11.97 -16.07
C GLY A 170 5.51 10.80 -15.12
N PHE A 171 6.65 10.14 -15.16
CA PHE A 171 7.01 9.12 -14.20
C PHE A 171 8.50 9.24 -13.84
N MET A 172 8.83 8.72 -12.67
CA MET A 172 10.19 8.58 -12.18
C MET A 172 10.39 7.11 -11.78
N GLU A 173 11.53 6.55 -12.14
CA GLU A 173 11.95 5.21 -11.78
C GLU A 173 13.25 5.25 -10.97
N SER A 174 13.43 4.28 -10.07
CA SER A 174 14.60 4.21 -9.19
C SER A 174 15.88 3.76 -9.90
N GLY A 175 15.80 3.30 -11.16
CA GLY A 175 16.94 2.80 -11.91
C GLY A 175 16.87 3.19 -13.39
N ARG A 176 17.29 4.42 -13.72
CA ARG A 176 17.44 4.84 -15.12
C ARG A 176 18.28 3.83 -15.88
N GLY A 177 17.68 3.22 -16.91
CA GLY A 177 18.38 2.36 -17.85
C GLY A 177 19.66 3.04 -18.33
N GLY A 178 20.79 2.32 -18.28
CA GLY A 178 22.01 2.78 -18.94
C GLY A 178 21.76 3.01 -20.43
N ALA A 179 22.74 3.55 -21.16
CA ALA A 179 22.65 3.76 -22.62
C ALA A 179 21.96 2.58 -23.33
N LYS A 180 21.13 2.82 -24.36
CA LYS A 180 20.33 1.77 -25.05
C LYS A 180 21.13 0.47 -25.32
N THR A 181 22.41 0.56 -25.60
CA THR A 181 23.34 -0.55 -25.85
C THR A 181 23.69 -1.41 -24.62
N SER A 182 23.33 -0.98 -23.42
CA SER A 182 23.59 -1.65 -22.14
C SER A 182 22.42 -2.50 -21.66
N SER A 183 21.26 -2.39 -22.29
CA SER A 183 20.08 -3.13 -21.87
C SER A 183 20.20 -4.61 -22.28
N PRO A 184 19.87 -5.56 -21.39
CA PRO A 184 20.08 -6.97 -21.63
C PRO A 184 19.39 -7.58 -22.85
N GLN A 185 18.36 -6.95 -23.42
CA GLN A 185 17.70 -7.50 -24.61
C GLN A 185 18.55 -7.48 -25.89
N PHE A 186 19.73 -6.84 -25.86
CA PHE A 186 20.72 -7.00 -26.92
C PHE A 186 21.53 -8.30 -26.76
N TRP A 187 21.33 -9.07 -25.69
CA TRP A 187 22.12 -10.25 -25.33
C TRP A 187 21.52 -11.52 -25.93
N ASN A 188 21.36 -11.52 -27.26
CA ASN A 188 20.93 -12.69 -28.02
C ASN A 188 22.09 -13.29 -28.82
N ALA A 189 21.90 -14.52 -29.29
CA ALA A 189 22.92 -15.28 -30.04
C ALA A 189 23.43 -14.56 -31.31
N LYS A 190 22.64 -13.67 -31.92
CA LYS A 190 23.06 -12.90 -33.11
C LYS A 190 23.99 -11.73 -32.76
N ASN A 191 23.85 -11.17 -31.57
CA ASN A 191 24.54 -9.94 -31.15
C ASN A 191 25.81 -10.19 -30.32
N PHE A 192 25.95 -11.36 -29.67
CA PHE A 192 27.08 -11.68 -28.78
C PHE A 192 27.93 -12.83 -29.32
N SER A 193 28.33 -12.72 -30.59
CA SER A 193 29.46 -13.51 -31.10
C SER A 193 30.77 -12.79 -30.76
N PRO A 194 31.74 -13.44 -30.10
CA PRO A 194 31.75 -14.84 -29.69
C PRO A 194 31.05 -15.10 -28.34
N TYR A 195 30.35 -16.23 -28.23
CA TYR A 195 29.83 -16.78 -26.97
C TYR A 195 30.60 -18.04 -26.58
N TYR A 196 30.68 -18.30 -25.27
CA TYR A 196 31.35 -19.45 -24.70
C TYR A 196 30.33 -20.50 -24.27
N LYS A 197 30.46 -21.73 -24.78
CA LYS A 197 29.57 -22.85 -24.42
C LYS A 197 30.09 -23.51 -23.15
N VAL A 198 29.22 -23.61 -22.15
CA VAL A 198 29.53 -24.24 -20.86
C VAL A 198 28.78 -25.58 -20.77
N PRO A 199 29.44 -26.72 -20.54
CA PRO A 199 28.77 -27.97 -20.24
C PRO A 199 28.14 -27.89 -18.85
N PHE A 200 26.95 -28.45 -18.66
CA PHE A 200 26.30 -28.56 -17.35
C PHE A 200 25.81 -29.99 -17.11
N SER A 201 25.76 -30.41 -15.86
CA SER A 201 25.30 -31.75 -15.43
C SER A 201 23.88 -31.75 -14.88
N GLU A 202 23.44 -30.61 -14.34
CA GLU A 202 22.12 -30.43 -13.75
C GLU A 202 21.58 -29.08 -14.21
N PHE A 203 20.27 -29.03 -14.46
CA PHE A 203 19.57 -27.80 -14.80
C PHE A 203 18.15 -27.84 -14.25
N GLU A 204 17.75 -26.76 -13.62
CA GLU A 204 16.42 -26.57 -13.05
C GLU A 204 15.96 -25.16 -13.38
N ILE A 205 14.70 -25.02 -13.80
CA ILE A 205 14.01 -23.72 -13.86
C ILE A 205 12.86 -23.81 -12.88
N THR A 206 12.80 -22.84 -11.98
CA THR A 206 11.60 -22.58 -11.19
C THR A 206 10.90 -21.35 -11.76
N GLU A 207 9.59 -21.46 -11.89
CA GLU A 207 8.71 -20.37 -12.29
C GLU A 207 7.81 -20.05 -11.10
N GLU A 208 7.91 -18.83 -10.60
CA GLU A 208 7.07 -18.34 -9.52
C GLU A 208 5.84 -17.63 -10.11
N ASP A 209 4.91 -17.22 -9.22
CA ASP A 209 3.87 -16.28 -9.59
C ASP A 209 4.53 -15.09 -10.31
N LEU A 210 3.81 -14.49 -11.27
CA LEU A 210 4.28 -13.40 -12.12
C LEU A 210 5.17 -13.81 -13.31
N GLU A 211 5.29 -15.12 -13.60
CA GLU A 211 6.13 -15.70 -14.66
C GLU A 211 7.61 -15.32 -14.52
N THR A 212 8.00 -15.02 -13.28
CA THR A 212 9.37 -14.78 -12.84
C THR A 212 10.11 -16.11 -12.90
N LYS A 213 11.15 -16.19 -13.73
CA LYS A 213 11.96 -17.42 -13.83
C LYS A 213 13.26 -17.27 -13.08
N THR A 214 13.54 -18.23 -12.21
CA THR A 214 14.90 -18.46 -11.73
C THR A 214 15.40 -19.77 -12.28
N ALA A 215 16.70 -19.85 -12.54
CA ALA A 215 17.30 -21.07 -13.02
C ALA A 215 18.52 -21.43 -12.20
N THR A 216 18.74 -22.72 -11.97
CA THR A 216 19.99 -23.20 -11.41
C THR A 216 20.65 -24.20 -12.36
N PHE A 217 21.96 -24.14 -12.46
CA PHE A 217 22.72 -25.15 -13.20
C PHE A 217 24.04 -25.46 -12.51
N THR A 218 24.50 -26.70 -12.68
CA THR A 218 25.74 -27.21 -12.11
C THR A 218 26.74 -27.50 -13.24
N THR A 219 27.98 -27.01 -13.12
CA THR A 219 29.04 -27.20 -14.13
C THR A 219 30.41 -27.39 -13.47
N PRO A 220 31.34 -28.18 -14.06
CA PRO A 220 32.74 -28.20 -13.61
C PRO A 220 33.49 -26.90 -13.90
N GLU A 221 32.93 -26.03 -14.75
CA GLU A 221 33.63 -24.82 -15.20
C GLU A 221 33.41 -23.63 -14.27
N ARG A 222 34.52 -22.98 -13.91
CA ARG A 222 34.48 -21.74 -13.13
C ARG A 222 34.19 -20.56 -14.05
N ILE A 223 33.03 -19.96 -13.88
CA ILE A 223 32.63 -18.70 -14.50
C ILE A 223 33.08 -17.55 -13.60
N ASP A 224 33.81 -16.60 -14.17
CA ASP A 224 34.29 -15.43 -13.46
C ASP A 224 33.20 -14.35 -13.36
N LEU A 225 32.62 -14.19 -12.17
CA LEU A 225 31.65 -13.15 -11.87
C LEU A 225 32.30 -11.84 -11.38
N THR A 226 33.63 -11.77 -11.29
CA THR A 226 34.33 -10.56 -10.82
C THR A 226 34.54 -9.53 -11.92
N SER A 227 34.54 -9.97 -13.18
CA SER A 227 34.74 -9.13 -14.36
C SER A 227 33.46 -8.45 -14.87
N GLY A 228 32.32 -8.66 -14.20
CA GLY A 228 31.03 -8.05 -14.55
C GLY A 228 29.87 -9.03 -14.52
N ARG A 229 28.73 -8.58 -15.07
CA ARG A 229 27.53 -9.42 -15.18
C ARG A 229 27.72 -10.46 -16.27
N VAL A 230 27.43 -11.71 -15.95
CA VAL A 230 27.48 -12.81 -16.92
C VAL A 230 26.06 -13.20 -17.31
N SER A 231 25.77 -13.06 -18.59
CA SER A 231 24.52 -13.46 -19.23
C SER A 231 24.52 -14.97 -19.46
N VAL A 232 23.37 -15.60 -19.25
CA VAL A 232 23.15 -17.01 -19.52
C VAL A 232 22.00 -17.12 -20.51
N LEU A 233 22.22 -17.90 -21.56
CA LEU A 233 21.20 -18.28 -22.52
C LEU A 233 21.21 -19.79 -22.63
N ILE A 234 20.08 -20.40 -22.32
CA ILE A 234 19.87 -21.85 -22.39
C ILE A 234 18.79 -22.09 -23.45
N ASN A 235 19.16 -22.84 -24.47
CA ASN A 235 18.34 -23.13 -25.63
C ASN A 235 18.67 -24.55 -26.13
N GLY A 236 17.65 -25.34 -26.47
CA GLY A 236 17.79 -26.76 -26.86
C GLY A 236 16.56 -27.59 -26.48
N ASP A 237 16.77 -28.88 -26.18
CA ASP A 237 15.71 -29.84 -25.76
C ASP A 237 15.23 -29.64 -24.31
N VAL A 238 15.63 -28.53 -23.67
CA VAL A 238 15.22 -28.14 -22.32
C VAL A 238 14.42 -26.83 -22.38
N PRO A 239 13.58 -26.51 -21.37
CA PRO A 239 12.87 -25.25 -21.34
C PRO A 239 13.85 -24.09 -21.45
N SER A 240 13.55 -23.16 -22.37
CA SER A 240 14.50 -22.10 -22.69
C SER A 240 14.54 -21.05 -21.58
N PHE A 241 15.73 -20.56 -21.27
CA PHE A 241 15.96 -19.57 -20.22
C PHE A 241 16.95 -18.51 -20.70
N GLY A 242 16.71 -17.26 -20.30
CA GLY A 242 17.65 -16.17 -20.49
C GLY A 242 17.68 -15.26 -19.28
N GLY A 243 18.88 -14.99 -18.77
CA GLY A 243 19.04 -14.20 -17.55
C GLY A 243 20.48 -13.90 -17.18
N ILE A 244 20.69 -13.41 -15.96
CA ILE A 244 22.02 -13.20 -15.37
C ILE A 244 22.31 -14.22 -14.30
N ILE A 245 23.58 -14.58 -14.16
CA ILE A 245 24.08 -15.22 -12.95
C ILE A 245 24.08 -14.20 -11.81
N ILE A 246 23.43 -14.56 -10.70
CA ILE A 246 23.37 -13.75 -9.47
C ILE A 246 24.12 -14.38 -8.30
N LYS A 247 24.39 -15.69 -8.36
CA LYS A 247 25.04 -16.45 -7.28
C LYS A 247 25.92 -17.55 -7.86
N ARG A 248 27.05 -17.82 -7.20
CA ARG A 248 27.93 -18.98 -7.45
C ARG A 248 28.25 -19.66 -6.13
N GLU A 249 28.11 -20.97 -6.11
CA GLU A 249 28.48 -21.85 -5.00
C GLU A 249 29.43 -22.92 -5.53
N TYR A 250 30.47 -23.28 -4.76
CA TYR A 250 31.41 -24.33 -5.13
C TYR A 250 31.30 -25.47 -4.12
N ASP A 251 31.07 -26.68 -4.62
CA ASP A 251 31.05 -27.88 -3.81
C ASP A 251 32.41 -28.59 -3.89
N PRO A 252 33.21 -28.60 -2.81
CA PRO A 252 34.52 -29.23 -2.83
C PRO A 252 34.48 -30.76 -2.96
N SER A 253 33.34 -31.40 -2.62
CA SER A 253 33.21 -32.86 -2.65
C SER A 253 33.03 -33.38 -4.07
N THR A 254 32.20 -32.71 -4.87
CA THR A 254 31.94 -33.02 -6.28
C THR A 254 32.87 -32.26 -7.23
N ARG A 255 33.55 -31.21 -6.74
CA ARG A 255 34.33 -30.24 -7.52
C ARG A 255 33.51 -29.53 -8.60
N LEU A 256 32.22 -29.34 -8.34
CA LEU A 256 31.29 -28.68 -9.24
C LEU A 256 30.91 -27.29 -8.72
N TYR A 257 30.55 -26.41 -9.64
CA TYR A 257 30.01 -25.08 -9.36
C TYR A 257 28.52 -25.07 -9.63
N LYS A 258 27.73 -24.65 -8.65
CA LYS A 258 26.31 -24.37 -8.80
C LYS A 258 26.10 -22.88 -9.01
N TYR A 259 25.36 -22.52 -10.04
CA TYR A 259 25.01 -21.13 -10.35
C TYR A 259 23.51 -20.92 -10.21
N THR A 260 23.12 -19.82 -9.59
CA THR A 260 21.72 -19.34 -9.60
C THR A 260 21.62 -18.16 -10.54
N CYS A 261 20.59 -18.20 -11.38
CA CYS A 261 20.29 -17.20 -12.37
C CYS A 261 18.92 -16.58 -12.11
N GLN A 262 18.80 -15.29 -12.42
CA GLN A 262 17.53 -14.59 -12.47
C GLN A 262 17.27 -14.17 -13.92
N ASP A 263 16.05 -14.37 -14.40
CA ASP A 263 15.69 -13.98 -15.77
C ASP A 263 15.80 -12.46 -16.00
N TRP A 264 15.76 -12.08 -17.28
CA TRP A 264 15.83 -10.66 -17.66
C TRP A 264 14.65 -9.85 -17.12
N MET A 265 13.46 -10.43 -17.19
CA MET A 265 12.22 -9.70 -16.92
C MET A 265 12.13 -9.29 -15.46
N SER A 266 12.40 -10.21 -14.54
CA SER A 266 12.38 -9.95 -13.10
C SER A 266 13.37 -8.86 -12.73
N ARG A 267 14.55 -8.84 -13.37
CA ARG A 267 15.57 -7.85 -13.07
C ARG A 267 15.22 -6.46 -13.60
N ILE A 268 14.70 -6.39 -14.83
CA ILE A 268 14.33 -5.14 -15.50
C ILE A 268 13.11 -4.53 -14.81
N MET A 269 12.14 -5.35 -14.44
CA MET A 269 10.86 -4.88 -13.93
C MET A 269 10.86 -4.63 -12.41
N ALA A 270 11.88 -5.10 -11.67
CA ALA A 270 11.97 -4.92 -10.22
C ALA A 270 12.24 -3.48 -9.75
N ASN A 271 12.50 -2.52 -10.65
CA ASN A 271 12.65 -1.13 -10.24
C ASN A 271 11.31 -0.55 -9.80
N SER A 272 11.31 0.25 -8.74
CA SER A 272 10.14 1.01 -8.32
C SER A 272 9.80 2.11 -9.32
N ILE A 273 8.52 2.44 -9.43
CA ILE A 273 8.02 3.50 -10.31
C ILE A 273 6.97 4.36 -9.60
N TYR A 274 7.16 5.67 -9.72
CA TYR A 274 6.18 6.68 -9.34
C TYR A 274 5.69 7.38 -10.61
N ALA A 275 4.40 7.28 -10.91
CA ALA A 275 3.81 7.86 -12.12
C ALA A 275 2.61 8.75 -11.79
N VAL A 276 2.50 9.86 -12.52
CA VAL A 276 1.36 10.78 -12.45
C VAL A 276 0.72 10.86 -13.83
N HIS A 277 -0.59 10.60 -13.89
CA HIS A 277 -1.34 10.56 -15.13
C HIS A 277 -2.51 11.55 -15.11
N SER A 278 -2.64 12.28 -16.20
CA SER A 278 -3.63 13.32 -16.43
C SER A 278 -4.92 12.83 -17.09
N GLY A 279 -4.94 11.57 -17.57
CA GLY A 279 -6.00 11.06 -18.43
C GLY A 279 -5.85 11.42 -19.93
N LYS A 280 -4.71 11.99 -20.36
CA LYS A 280 -4.49 12.34 -21.78
C LYS A 280 -4.00 11.19 -22.64
N HIS A 281 -3.14 10.35 -22.07
CA HIS A 281 -2.52 9.24 -22.77
C HIS A 281 -3.25 7.94 -22.47
N THR A 282 -3.27 7.03 -23.45
CA THR A 282 -3.84 5.71 -23.22
C THR A 282 -2.87 4.81 -22.44
N VAL A 283 -3.37 3.72 -21.85
CA VAL A 283 -2.55 2.67 -21.25
C VAL A 283 -1.50 2.15 -22.23
N TYR A 284 -1.85 2.02 -23.52
CA TYR A 284 -0.90 1.65 -24.58
C TYR A 284 0.26 2.62 -24.72
N GLU A 285 -0.07 3.91 -24.78
CA GLU A 285 0.94 4.96 -24.91
C GLU A 285 1.83 5.02 -23.67
N TRP A 286 1.26 4.82 -22.48
CA TRP A 286 2.02 4.80 -21.24
C TRP A 286 2.95 3.62 -21.11
N ILE A 287 2.46 2.40 -21.32
CA ILE A 287 3.31 1.20 -21.31
C ILE A 287 4.44 1.37 -22.32
N LYS A 288 4.13 1.85 -23.53
CA LYS A 288 5.15 2.11 -24.55
C LYS A 288 6.19 3.14 -24.10
N LYS A 289 5.78 4.24 -23.45
CA LYS A 289 6.69 5.26 -22.91
C LYS A 289 7.58 4.70 -21.81
N VAL A 290 7.01 3.95 -20.86
CA VAL A 290 7.75 3.30 -19.78
C VAL A 290 8.78 2.33 -20.34
N LEU A 291 8.37 1.43 -21.25
CA LEU A 291 9.30 0.51 -21.93
C LEU A 291 10.45 1.26 -22.61
N ILE A 292 10.17 2.35 -23.32
CA ILE A 292 11.21 3.16 -23.97
C ILE A 292 12.18 3.78 -22.96
N ASP A 293 11.69 4.26 -21.81
CA ASP A 293 12.50 4.93 -20.78
C ASP A 293 13.43 3.96 -20.05
N ILE A 294 12.92 2.78 -19.68
CA ILE A 294 13.74 1.67 -19.13
C ILE A 294 14.64 1.02 -20.18
N GLY A 295 14.56 1.50 -21.43
CA GLY A 295 15.38 1.05 -22.52
C GLY A 295 14.95 -0.28 -23.13
N VAL A 296 13.76 -0.80 -22.86
CA VAL A 296 13.20 -2.06 -23.35
C VAL A 296 12.39 -1.87 -24.64
N PRO A 297 12.51 -2.75 -25.66
CA PRO A 297 11.77 -2.61 -26.89
C PRO A 297 10.28 -2.89 -26.66
N SER A 298 9.44 -2.06 -27.27
CA SER A 298 7.99 -2.29 -27.32
C SER A 298 7.60 -3.31 -28.41
N THR A 299 8.49 -4.21 -28.82
CA THR A 299 8.25 -5.13 -29.96
C THR A 299 7.27 -6.25 -29.64
N GLY A 300 7.07 -6.58 -28.37
CA GLY A 300 6.01 -7.49 -27.95
C GLY A 300 4.66 -6.80 -27.65
N LEU A 301 4.55 -5.49 -27.90
CA LEU A 301 3.25 -4.81 -27.98
C LEU A 301 2.71 -4.93 -29.41
N GLU A 302 1.61 -5.65 -29.56
CA GLU A 302 0.85 -5.75 -30.80
C GLU A 302 0.20 -4.38 -31.15
N PRO A 303 -0.29 -4.19 -32.39
CA PRO A 303 -1.17 -3.08 -32.72
C PRO A 303 -2.32 -2.97 -31.71
N VAL A 304 -2.65 -1.74 -31.28
CA VAL A 304 -3.63 -1.52 -30.20
C VAL A 304 -4.97 -2.23 -30.43
N ASP A 305 -5.43 -2.32 -31.68
CA ASP A 305 -6.69 -2.97 -32.06
C ASP A 305 -6.68 -4.50 -31.90
N HIS A 306 -5.51 -5.15 -31.80
CA HIS A 306 -5.39 -6.57 -31.50
C HIS A 306 -5.82 -6.89 -30.05
N TYR A 307 -5.86 -5.87 -29.18
CA TYR A 307 -6.32 -6.00 -27.80
C TYR A 307 -7.82 -5.74 -27.60
N ASP A 308 -8.60 -5.71 -28.68
CA ASP A 308 -10.06 -5.64 -28.62
C ASP A 308 -10.63 -7.02 -28.18
N THR A 309 -10.37 -7.41 -26.92
CA THR A 309 -10.81 -8.70 -26.36
C THR A 309 -12.32 -8.72 -26.16
N ALA A 310 -12.95 -9.83 -26.56
CA ALA A 310 -14.39 -10.02 -26.49
C ALA A 310 -14.84 -10.34 -25.06
N ILE A 311 -14.86 -9.34 -24.17
CA ILE A 311 -15.86 -9.34 -23.10
C ILE A 311 -17.12 -8.77 -23.74
N ASP A 312 -17.94 -9.67 -24.29
CA ASP A 312 -19.22 -9.26 -24.86
C ASP A 312 -20.04 -8.57 -23.76
N LYS A 313 -20.81 -7.56 -24.13
CA LYS A 313 -21.74 -6.84 -23.25
C LYS A 313 -22.64 -7.81 -22.48
N LYS A 314 -22.92 -8.98 -23.06
CA LYS A 314 -23.60 -10.11 -22.42
C LYS A 314 -22.93 -10.60 -21.13
N ILE A 315 -21.60 -10.73 -21.08
CA ILE A 315 -20.87 -11.12 -19.87
C ILE A 315 -20.97 -9.99 -18.83
N GLU A 316 -20.93 -8.73 -19.26
CA GLU A 316 -21.11 -7.58 -18.36
C GLU A 316 -22.54 -7.50 -17.82
N ASP A 317 -23.54 -7.80 -18.64
CA ASP A 317 -24.95 -7.84 -18.27
C ASP A 317 -25.25 -9.05 -17.37
N GLU A 318 -24.62 -10.20 -17.58
CA GLU A 318 -24.68 -11.36 -16.67
C GLU A 318 -24.01 -11.04 -15.33
N ILE A 319 -22.86 -10.36 -15.34
CA ILE A 319 -22.21 -9.84 -14.13
C ILE A 319 -23.09 -8.83 -13.38
N LYS A 320 -23.79 -7.94 -14.10
CA LYS A 320 -24.70 -6.96 -13.49
C LYS A 320 -25.95 -7.63 -12.94
N LYS A 321 -26.52 -8.57 -13.68
CA LYS A 321 -27.66 -9.37 -13.25
C LYS A 321 -27.33 -10.17 -11.98
N ASP A 322 -26.16 -10.79 -11.90
CA ASP A 322 -25.71 -11.47 -10.68
C ASP A 322 -25.57 -10.50 -9.48
N LYS A 323 -25.25 -9.22 -9.72
CA LYS A 323 -25.23 -8.19 -8.66
C LYS A 323 -26.64 -7.80 -8.20
N ASP A 324 -27.59 -7.72 -9.12
CA ASP A 324 -28.97 -7.34 -8.84
C ASP A 324 -29.74 -8.50 -8.19
N ASP A 325 -29.53 -9.75 -8.64
CA ASP A 325 -30.14 -10.95 -8.09
C ASP A 325 -29.65 -11.22 -6.65
N ASN A 326 -28.37 -10.95 -6.34
CA ASN A 326 -27.84 -11.03 -4.96
C ASN A 326 -28.32 -9.89 -4.04
N LYS A 327 -28.90 -8.82 -4.59
CA LYS A 327 -29.53 -7.74 -3.82
C LYS A 327 -30.97 -8.08 -3.44
N GLU A 328 -31.66 -8.91 -4.23
CA GLU A 328 -33.07 -9.26 -4.01
C GLU A 328 -33.27 -10.55 -3.20
N THR A 329 -32.30 -11.48 -3.16
CA THR A 329 -32.39 -12.64 -2.26
C THR A 329 -31.99 -12.26 -0.84
N GLY A 330 -32.85 -11.49 -0.15
CA GLY A 330 -32.88 -11.45 1.30
C GLY A 330 -33.09 -12.86 1.83
N LEU A 331 -31.99 -13.52 2.20
CA LEU A 331 -31.98 -14.85 2.80
C LEU A 331 -32.62 -14.76 4.19
N ASP A 332 -33.92 -15.03 4.23
CA ASP A 332 -34.69 -15.24 5.45
C ASP A 332 -34.25 -16.56 6.09
N SER A 333 -33.26 -16.49 6.99
CA SER A 333 -32.76 -17.65 7.73
C SER A 333 -33.71 -18.02 8.86
N GLY A 334 -34.83 -18.63 8.48
CA GLY A 334 -35.70 -19.38 9.37
C GLY A 334 -35.00 -20.67 9.84
N SER A 335 -34.80 -20.75 11.15
CA SER A 335 -34.47 -21.94 11.93
C SER A 335 -35.00 -23.26 11.35
N SER A 336 -34.14 -24.28 11.24
CA SER A 336 -34.23 -25.49 12.10
C SER A 336 -33.37 -26.65 11.60
N GLY A 337 -32.83 -27.39 12.57
CA GLY A 337 -33.18 -28.81 12.72
C GLY A 337 -32.69 -29.78 11.66
N SER A 338 -31.74 -30.61 12.07
CA SER A 338 -31.40 -31.87 11.40
C SER A 338 -32.65 -32.68 11.03
N SER A 339 -32.79 -33.06 9.76
CA SER A 339 -33.23 -34.42 9.41
C SER A 339 -32.98 -34.74 7.93
N SER A 340 -32.57 -35.98 7.73
CA SER A 340 -32.34 -36.69 6.47
C SER A 340 -33.55 -36.62 5.52
N SER A 341 -33.33 -36.49 4.21
CA SER A 341 -33.65 -37.55 3.22
C SER A 341 -33.52 -37.10 1.76
N ASN A 342 -32.94 -38.00 0.96
CA ASN A 342 -33.13 -38.33 -0.46
C ASN A 342 -33.69 -37.29 -1.46
N GLY A 343 -32.90 -37.05 -2.51
CA GLY A 343 -33.35 -37.30 -3.89
C GLY A 343 -33.77 -36.08 -4.73
N GLU A 344 -32.85 -35.65 -5.61
CA GLU A 344 -32.97 -35.69 -7.09
C GLU A 344 -32.03 -34.65 -7.72
N ASP A 345 -30.90 -35.13 -8.23
CA ASP A 345 -29.95 -34.32 -9.00
C ASP A 345 -30.57 -33.87 -10.33
N LYS A 346 -30.98 -32.60 -10.40
CA LYS A 346 -31.24 -31.93 -11.68
C LYS A 346 -29.93 -31.65 -12.39
N LYS A 347 -29.54 -32.58 -13.26
CA LYS A 347 -28.47 -32.43 -14.24
C LYS A 347 -28.75 -31.23 -15.16
N VAL A 348 -28.14 -30.08 -14.86
CA VAL A 348 -28.17 -28.89 -15.72
C VAL A 348 -27.41 -29.21 -17.01
N THR A 349 -28.15 -29.48 -18.08
CA THR A 349 -27.57 -29.71 -19.41
C THR A 349 -27.35 -28.35 -20.07
N ILE A 350 -26.11 -27.85 -20.02
CA ILE A 350 -25.71 -26.65 -20.77
C ILE A 350 -25.69 -27.02 -22.26
N THR A 351 -26.71 -26.60 -22.99
CA THR A 351 -26.78 -26.78 -24.44
C THR A 351 -25.95 -25.68 -25.10
N LYS A 352 -24.75 -26.01 -25.58
CA LYS A 352 -23.92 -25.09 -26.39
C LYS A 352 -24.62 -24.83 -27.72
N LYS A 353 -25.30 -23.68 -27.86
CA LYS A 353 -25.67 -23.15 -29.17
C LYS A 353 -24.45 -22.47 -29.78
N ASN A 354 -23.90 -23.07 -30.83
CA ASN A 354 -22.92 -22.43 -31.69
C ASN A 354 -23.61 -21.30 -32.48
N GLU A 355 -23.57 -20.08 -31.96
CA GLU A 355 -24.02 -18.90 -32.70
C GLU A 355 -22.84 -18.28 -33.46
N THR A 356 -22.75 -18.58 -34.76
CA THR A 356 -21.83 -17.96 -35.73
C THR A 356 -22.33 -16.57 -36.17
N GLY A 357 -22.78 -15.74 -35.23
CA GLY A 357 -23.21 -14.37 -35.48
C GLY A 357 -22.02 -13.42 -35.38
N LYS A 358 -21.69 -12.71 -36.46
CA LYS A 358 -20.74 -11.59 -36.43
C LYS A 358 -21.22 -10.56 -35.40
N THR A 359 -20.65 -10.57 -34.20
CA THR A 359 -20.87 -9.54 -33.18
C THR A 359 -20.40 -8.20 -33.75
N LYS A 360 -21.28 -7.19 -33.73
CA LYS A 360 -20.91 -5.83 -34.16
C LYS A 360 -19.81 -5.33 -33.22
N ASP A 361 -18.72 -4.77 -33.76
CA ASP A 361 -17.51 -4.30 -33.03
C ASP A 361 -17.77 -3.41 -31.79
N LYS A 362 -18.96 -2.83 -31.65
CA LYS A 362 -19.32 -1.90 -30.56
C LYS A 362 -19.34 -2.50 -29.15
N ASN A 363 -19.17 -3.82 -29.00
CA ASN A 363 -19.16 -4.50 -27.70
C ASN A 363 -17.78 -4.95 -27.22
N LYS A 364 -16.71 -4.75 -27.99
CA LYS A 364 -15.36 -5.14 -27.56
C LYS A 364 -14.79 -4.10 -26.60
N ARG A 365 -14.20 -4.56 -25.48
CA ARG A 365 -13.43 -3.70 -24.57
C ARG A 365 -11.95 -3.91 -24.84
N ASN A 366 -11.23 -2.79 -24.84
CA ASN A 366 -9.79 -2.76 -25.02
C ASN A 366 -9.18 -1.95 -23.87
N PRO A 367 -8.38 -2.58 -22.99
CA PRO A 367 -7.81 -1.92 -21.82
C PRO A 367 -6.74 -0.91 -22.25
N PHE A 368 -6.05 -1.19 -23.35
CA PHE A 368 -5.00 -0.38 -23.92
C PHE A 368 -5.51 0.94 -24.51
N LYS A 369 -6.81 1.06 -24.81
CA LYS A 369 -7.48 2.31 -25.23
C LYS A 369 -7.96 3.18 -24.06
N LYS A 370 -7.85 2.72 -22.81
CA LYS A 370 -8.26 3.50 -21.63
C LYS A 370 -7.21 4.54 -21.27
N THR A 371 -7.64 5.63 -20.66
CA THR A 371 -6.78 6.75 -20.27
C THR A 371 -6.68 6.84 -18.75
N PRO A 372 -5.58 6.36 -18.14
CA PRO A 372 -5.42 6.41 -16.69
C PRO A 372 -5.27 7.83 -16.18
N ALA A 373 -5.82 8.10 -15.00
CA ALA A 373 -5.72 9.37 -14.30
C ALA A 373 -5.48 9.12 -12.81
N GLY A 374 -4.54 9.85 -12.20
CA GLY A 374 -4.18 9.71 -10.80
C GLY A 374 -2.67 9.54 -10.56
N ILE A 375 -2.33 9.13 -9.35
CA ILE A 375 -0.96 8.87 -8.91
C ILE A 375 -0.80 7.37 -8.69
N TYR A 376 0.29 6.81 -9.22
CA TYR A 376 0.65 5.41 -9.11
C TYR A 376 2.00 5.34 -8.42
N ASP A 377 2.03 4.75 -7.23
CA ASP A 377 3.25 4.53 -6.46
C ASP A 377 3.42 3.01 -6.29
N CYS A 378 4.19 2.41 -7.19
CA CYS A 378 4.30 0.96 -7.31
C CYS A 378 5.71 0.50 -6.93
N LEU A 379 5.78 -0.59 -6.15
CA LEU A 379 7.03 -1.19 -5.72
C LEU A 379 7.88 -1.66 -6.91
N THR A 380 7.24 -2.13 -7.98
CA THR A 380 7.91 -2.56 -9.21
C THR A 380 7.22 -2.01 -10.46
N ILE A 381 7.95 -1.88 -11.56
CA ILE A 381 7.39 -1.57 -12.89
C ILE A 381 6.40 -2.67 -13.32
N SER A 382 6.68 -3.93 -12.95
CA SER A 382 5.77 -5.04 -13.19
C SER A 382 4.40 -4.79 -12.55
N ASP A 383 4.39 -4.35 -11.29
CA ASP A 383 3.17 -4.03 -10.56
C ASP A 383 2.43 -2.88 -11.22
N TYR A 384 3.14 -1.83 -11.61
CA TYR A 384 2.54 -0.69 -12.31
C TYR A 384 1.88 -1.08 -13.64
N ILE A 385 2.59 -1.83 -14.50
CA ILE A 385 2.03 -2.32 -15.78
C ILE A 385 0.79 -3.16 -15.51
N ARG A 386 0.83 -4.04 -14.50
CA ARG A 386 -0.31 -4.86 -14.11
C ARG A 386 -1.47 -4.03 -13.59
N THR A 387 -1.25 -3.07 -12.71
CA THR A 387 -2.29 -2.15 -12.24
C THR A 387 -3.00 -1.49 -13.43
N LEU A 388 -2.23 -0.98 -14.40
CA LEU A 388 -2.79 -0.40 -15.62
C LEU A 388 -3.54 -1.39 -16.51
N LEU A 389 -3.23 -2.68 -16.48
CA LEU A 389 -3.93 -3.69 -17.28
C LEU A 389 -5.17 -4.25 -16.55
N PHE A 390 -5.07 -4.45 -15.22
CA PHE A 390 -6.11 -5.05 -14.38
C PHE A 390 -7.24 -4.08 -14.03
N ASP A 391 -6.94 -2.83 -13.66
CA ASP A 391 -7.96 -1.81 -13.31
C ASP A 391 -8.97 -1.59 -14.44
N TYR A 392 -8.56 -1.88 -15.67
CA TYR A 392 -9.35 -1.66 -16.88
C TYR A 392 -9.98 -2.93 -17.48
N GLY A 393 -9.85 -4.06 -16.79
CA GLY A 393 -10.74 -5.21 -16.90
C GLY A 393 -10.56 -6.08 -18.15
N VAL A 394 -9.32 -6.41 -18.52
CA VAL A 394 -9.03 -7.38 -19.60
C VAL A 394 -7.88 -8.30 -19.21
N HIS A 395 -7.98 -9.56 -19.65
CA HIS A 395 -6.97 -10.61 -19.48
C HIS A 395 -5.85 -10.43 -20.51
N VAL A 396 -4.93 -9.51 -20.25
CA VAL A 396 -3.67 -9.42 -21.00
C VAL A 396 -2.63 -10.21 -20.22
N ARG A 397 -2.13 -11.30 -20.80
CA ARG A 397 -0.94 -11.98 -20.29
C ARG A 397 0.24 -11.04 -20.46
N PHE A 398 0.97 -10.79 -19.39
CA PHE A 398 2.18 -10.00 -19.42
C PHE A 398 3.35 -10.87 -18.94
N TYR A 399 4.29 -11.16 -19.83
CA TYR A 399 5.43 -12.04 -19.55
C TYR A 399 6.67 -11.65 -20.36
N GLY A 400 7.84 -12.16 -19.98
CA GLY A 400 9.09 -11.97 -20.72
C GLY A 400 9.51 -13.20 -21.51
N ASP A 401 10.02 -13.01 -22.72
CA ASP A 401 10.71 -14.09 -23.43
C ASP A 401 12.16 -14.28 -22.96
N ILE A 402 12.86 -15.25 -23.55
CA ILE A 402 14.26 -15.57 -23.25
C ILE A 402 15.25 -14.43 -23.54
N ASN A 403 14.83 -13.40 -24.27
CA ASN A 403 15.63 -12.20 -24.52
C ASN A 403 15.21 -11.04 -23.62
N GLY A 404 14.30 -11.26 -22.67
CA GLY A 404 13.75 -10.22 -21.81
C GLY A 404 12.83 -9.25 -22.53
N ILE A 405 12.31 -9.61 -23.70
CA ILE A 405 11.33 -8.79 -24.40
C ILE A 405 9.97 -9.03 -23.74
N PRO A 406 9.27 -7.97 -23.29
CA PRO A 406 7.94 -8.09 -22.73
C PRO A 406 6.93 -8.38 -23.84
N HIS A 407 6.12 -9.40 -23.62
CA HIS A 407 4.99 -9.80 -24.46
C HIS A 407 3.69 -9.50 -23.76
N PHE A 408 2.73 -9.02 -24.55
CA PHE A 408 1.39 -8.69 -24.10
C PHE A 408 0.41 -9.49 -24.95
N GLU A 409 -0.05 -10.62 -24.44
CA GLU A 409 -0.99 -11.48 -25.17
C GLU A 409 -2.42 -11.27 -24.68
N SER A 410 -3.33 -10.95 -25.59
CA SER A 410 -4.75 -10.98 -25.29
C SER A 410 -5.22 -12.43 -25.05
N TYR A 411 -5.80 -12.70 -23.88
CA TYR A 411 -6.64 -13.87 -23.67
C TYR A 411 -8.09 -13.50 -23.98
N ASP A 412 -8.71 -14.22 -24.91
CA ASP A 412 -10.16 -14.29 -24.95
C ASP A 412 -10.65 -15.37 -23.96
N VAL A 413 -11.91 -15.22 -23.52
CA VAL A 413 -12.55 -16.15 -22.58
C VAL A 413 -12.56 -17.57 -23.14
N ASP A 414 -12.66 -17.72 -24.46
CA ASP A 414 -12.66 -19.02 -25.13
C ASP A 414 -11.31 -19.75 -25.04
N LYS A 415 -10.19 -19.05 -25.18
CA LYS A 415 -8.82 -19.56 -25.06
C LYS A 415 -8.53 -19.95 -23.62
N TYR A 416 -9.02 -19.16 -22.65
CA TYR A 416 -8.92 -19.46 -21.23
C TYR A 416 -9.77 -20.68 -20.83
N MET A 417 -11.03 -20.75 -21.29
CA MET A 417 -11.94 -21.86 -20.99
C MET A 417 -11.59 -23.17 -21.71
N ARG A 418 -10.79 -23.11 -22.78
CA ARG A 418 -10.30 -24.31 -23.51
C ARG A 418 -9.05 -24.93 -22.88
N THR A 419 -8.30 -24.20 -22.05
CA THR A 419 -7.19 -24.74 -21.26
C THR A 419 -7.70 -25.44 -20.00
N GLY A 420 -8.52 -26.49 -20.18
CA GLY A 420 -8.76 -27.48 -19.14
C GLY A 420 -7.74 -28.60 -19.29
N LEU A 421 -6.91 -28.84 -18.28
CA LEU A 421 -6.12 -30.07 -18.18
C LEU A 421 -7.08 -31.22 -17.87
N ILE A 422 -7.39 -32.06 -18.87
CA ILE A 422 -7.87 -33.42 -18.59
C ILE A 422 -6.61 -34.23 -18.32
N ILE A 423 -6.23 -34.34 -17.06
CA ILE A 423 -5.17 -35.26 -16.65
C ILE A 423 -5.75 -36.67 -16.79
N ASP A 424 -5.36 -37.37 -17.84
CA ASP A 424 -5.65 -38.79 -17.99
C ASP A 424 -5.07 -39.52 -16.78
N GLN A 425 -5.84 -40.41 -16.14
CA GLN A 425 -5.46 -41.15 -14.94
C GLN A 425 -4.18 -42.00 -15.12
N ASN A 426 -3.65 -42.08 -16.35
CA ASN A 426 -2.50 -42.89 -16.72
C ASN A 426 -1.19 -42.12 -16.94
N VAL A 427 -1.15 -40.79 -16.75
CA VAL A 427 0.13 -40.07 -16.76
C VAL A 427 0.73 -40.17 -15.37
N GLY A 428 1.65 -41.12 -15.21
CA GLY A 428 2.47 -41.27 -14.01
C GLY A 428 3.17 -39.94 -13.72
N VAL A 429 2.66 -39.23 -12.72
CA VAL A 429 3.35 -38.09 -12.13
C VAL A 429 4.59 -38.67 -11.47
N GLU A 430 5.77 -38.40 -12.04
CA GLU A 430 7.03 -38.66 -11.36
C GLU A 430 6.99 -37.97 -9.98
N GLU A 431 7.47 -38.65 -8.95
CA GLU A 431 7.20 -38.37 -7.53
C GLU A 431 7.68 -36.98 -7.02
N ASP A 432 8.34 -36.17 -7.85
CA ASP A 432 9.01 -34.93 -7.45
C ASP A 432 8.42 -33.64 -8.05
N TYR A 433 7.26 -33.68 -8.72
CA TYR A 433 6.63 -32.46 -9.25
C TYR A 433 5.67 -31.82 -8.23
N SER A 434 6.14 -30.86 -7.42
CA SER A 434 5.27 -30.04 -6.57
C SER A 434 4.97 -28.69 -7.25
N ASN A 435 3.74 -28.52 -7.76
CA ASN A 435 3.21 -27.18 -8.03
C ASN A 435 2.69 -26.62 -6.70
N THR A 436 3.30 -25.57 -6.16
CA THR A 436 2.89 -24.91 -4.91
C THR A 436 1.86 -23.79 -5.11
N PHE A 437 1.14 -23.77 -6.23
CA PHE A 437 -0.02 -22.90 -6.37
C PHE A 437 -1.24 -23.53 -5.66
N ASP A 438 -1.33 -23.32 -4.36
CA ASP A 438 -2.45 -23.79 -3.55
C ASP A 438 -3.63 -22.81 -3.64
N ILE A 439 -4.59 -23.12 -4.49
CA ILE A 439 -5.82 -22.33 -4.62
C ILE A 439 -6.65 -22.28 -3.32
N THR A 440 -6.39 -23.17 -2.36
CA THR A 440 -7.11 -23.19 -1.08
C THR A 440 -6.71 -22.04 -0.15
N ASP A 441 -5.61 -21.33 -0.41
CA ASP A 441 -5.23 -20.14 0.35
C ASP A 441 -5.85 -18.84 -0.21
N ILE A 442 -6.54 -18.90 -1.36
CA ILE A 442 -7.08 -17.72 -2.03
C ILE A 442 -8.48 -17.41 -1.52
N VAL A 443 -8.60 -16.37 -0.69
CA VAL A 443 -9.89 -15.83 -0.25
C VAL A 443 -10.45 -14.88 -1.30
N THR A 444 -11.50 -15.33 -1.99
CA THR A 444 -12.15 -14.56 -3.07
C THR A 444 -13.24 -13.61 -2.59
N GLN A 445 -13.72 -13.78 -1.37
CA GLN A 445 -14.72 -12.93 -0.73
C GLN A 445 -14.56 -12.94 0.80
N THR A 446 -14.71 -11.79 1.44
CA THR A 446 -14.59 -11.64 2.90
C THR A 446 -15.85 -10.98 3.43
N MET A 447 -16.57 -11.67 4.32
CA MET A 447 -17.71 -11.10 5.03
C MET A 447 -17.24 -10.49 6.34
N ILE A 448 -17.41 -9.20 6.52
CA ILE A 448 -17.14 -8.52 7.79
C ILE A 448 -18.41 -8.56 8.63
N LYS A 449 -18.39 -9.26 9.77
CA LYS A 449 -19.50 -9.23 10.74
C LYS A 449 -19.58 -7.83 11.34
N ASN A 450 -20.57 -7.05 10.95
CA ASN A 450 -20.79 -5.72 11.53
C ASN A 450 -22.01 -5.72 12.46
N ILE A 451 -21.82 -5.20 13.69
CA ILE A 451 -22.81 -5.08 14.76
C ILE A 451 -23.60 -3.77 14.57
N SER A 452 -24.17 -3.54 13.39
CA SER A 452 -25.16 -2.48 13.25
C SER A 452 -26.51 -3.01 13.73
N ALA A 453 -27.17 -2.32 14.67
CA ALA A 453 -28.53 -2.65 15.11
C ALA A 453 -29.57 -2.69 13.96
N THR A 454 -29.20 -2.24 12.76
CA THR A 454 -30.07 -2.17 11.58
C THR A 454 -29.73 -3.16 10.46
N ASN A 455 -28.61 -3.91 10.52
CA ASN A 455 -28.30 -4.93 9.51
C ASN A 455 -27.52 -6.12 10.11
N PRO A 456 -28.20 -7.24 10.44
CA PRO A 456 -27.60 -8.35 11.20
C PRO A 456 -26.67 -9.27 10.40
N ILE A 457 -26.52 -9.06 9.08
CA ILE A 457 -25.93 -10.06 8.16
C ILE A 457 -24.44 -9.79 7.87
N GLY A 458 -23.88 -8.65 8.33
CA GLY A 458 -22.53 -8.22 7.99
C GLY A 458 -22.42 -7.65 6.58
N GLU A 459 -21.24 -7.15 6.22
CA GLU A 459 -20.94 -6.58 4.89
C GLU A 459 -20.04 -7.55 4.12
N LEU A 460 -20.45 -7.94 2.91
CA LEU A 460 -19.64 -8.79 2.03
C LEU A 460 -18.75 -7.92 1.14
N TYR A 461 -17.45 -8.18 1.19
CA TYR A 461 -16.47 -7.59 0.31
C TYR A 461 -15.94 -8.67 -0.63
N THR A 462 -16.20 -8.55 -1.92
CA THR A 462 -15.61 -9.49 -2.88
C THR A 462 -14.24 -9.01 -3.34
N SER A 463 -13.40 -9.93 -3.79
CA SER A 463 -12.16 -9.60 -4.51
C SER A 463 -12.39 -8.59 -5.64
N LYS A 464 -13.58 -8.63 -6.28
CA LYS A 464 -13.97 -7.64 -7.30
C LYS A 464 -14.19 -6.26 -6.72
N ASP A 465 -14.80 -6.15 -5.55
CA ASP A 465 -15.10 -4.86 -4.93
C ASP A 465 -13.84 -4.21 -4.35
N ILE A 466 -12.90 -5.02 -3.86
CA ILE A 466 -11.63 -4.55 -3.28
C ILE A 466 -10.58 -4.28 -4.37
N PHE A 467 -10.42 -5.21 -5.31
CA PHE A 467 -9.31 -5.22 -6.28
C PHE A 467 -9.76 -5.00 -7.74
N GLY A 468 -11.06 -4.80 -7.99
CA GLY A 468 -11.59 -4.72 -9.35
C GLY A 468 -11.68 -6.06 -10.09
N VAL A 469 -11.05 -7.12 -9.57
CA VAL A 469 -10.92 -8.45 -10.20
C VAL A 469 -11.74 -9.50 -9.46
N ASN A 470 -12.63 -10.21 -10.16
CA ASN A 470 -13.48 -11.24 -9.56
C ASN A 470 -12.74 -12.58 -9.46
N LEU A 471 -11.86 -12.74 -8.46
CA LEU A 471 -11.08 -13.98 -8.27
C LEU A 471 -11.96 -15.24 -8.17
N ALA A 472 -13.21 -15.11 -7.73
CA ALA A 472 -14.15 -16.23 -7.64
C ALA A 472 -14.50 -16.87 -8.99
N GLN A 473 -14.35 -16.14 -10.10
CA GLN A 473 -14.52 -16.70 -11.46
C GLN A 473 -13.34 -17.57 -11.89
N TYR A 474 -12.19 -17.45 -11.23
CA TYR A 474 -10.94 -18.11 -11.62
C TYR A 474 -10.64 -19.32 -10.74
N VAL A 475 -10.78 -19.15 -9.42
CA VAL A 475 -10.41 -20.19 -8.44
C VAL A 475 -11.62 -20.76 -7.69
N GLY A 476 -12.84 -20.32 -8.05
CA GLY A 476 -14.06 -20.67 -7.36
C GLY A 476 -14.36 -19.76 -6.17
N ARG A 477 -15.60 -19.82 -5.66
CA ARG A 477 -16.00 -19.01 -4.50
C ARG A 477 -15.44 -19.62 -3.22
N MET A 478 -14.42 -18.95 -2.68
CA MET A 478 -13.89 -19.23 -1.36
C MET A 478 -14.05 -18.00 -0.49
N GLY A 479 -14.86 -18.13 0.57
CA GLY A 479 -15.25 -17.04 1.45
C GLY A 479 -14.73 -17.21 2.86
N THR A 480 -14.33 -16.12 3.50
CA THR A 480 -14.05 -16.09 4.94
C THR A 480 -14.94 -15.09 5.65
N ILE A 481 -15.11 -15.25 6.96
CA ILE A 481 -15.86 -14.33 7.81
C ILE A 481 -14.89 -13.74 8.82
N VAL A 482 -14.76 -12.42 8.84
CA VAL A 482 -13.92 -11.67 9.80
C VAL A 482 -14.80 -10.80 10.69
N ASP A 483 -14.40 -10.59 11.94
CA ASP A 483 -15.13 -9.69 12.85
C ASP A 483 -14.85 -8.22 12.47
N ASN A 484 -15.84 -7.31 12.58
CA ASN A 484 -15.63 -5.89 12.34
C ASN A 484 -14.61 -5.30 13.34
N PRO A 485 -13.49 -4.71 12.88
CA PRO A 485 -12.49 -4.11 13.75
C PRO A 485 -12.99 -2.89 14.55
N SER A 486 -14.13 -2.27 14.20
CA SER A 486 -14.56 -1.00 14.78
C SER A 486 -15.49 -1.08 16.00
N THR A 487 -15.88 -2.27 16.47
CA THR A 487 -16.83 -2.40 17.62
C THR A 487 -16.20 -2.86 18.94
N GLY A 488 -14.89 -2.65 19.11
CA GLY A 488 -14.20 -2.89 20.38
C GLY A 488 -14.21 -1.68 21.32
N SER A 489 -15.34 -1.36 21.95
CA SER A 489 -15.32 -0.57 23.20
C SER A 489 -14.75 -1.44 24.33
N GLY A 490 -13.50 -1.20 24.72
CA GLY A 490 -12.99 -1.52 26.06
C GLY A 490 -12.81 -2.99 26.45
N GLY A 491 -12.72 -3.91 25.49
CA GLY A 491 -12.38 -5.31 25.73
C GLY A 491 -11.12 -5.69 24.96
N THR A 492 -10.01 -5.87 25.66
CA THR A 492 -8.70 -6.21 25.09
C THR A 492 -8.73 -7.59 24.45
N THR A 493 -9.01 -7.68 23.15
CA THR A 493 -8.74 -8.89 22.36
C THR A 493 -7.78 -8.55 21.21
N LYS A 494 -6.54 -8.94 21.49
CA LYS A 494 -5.31 -9.03 20.70
C LYS A 494 -5.51 -9.14 19.18
N SER A 495 -4.98 -8.15 18.47
CA SER A 495 -4.18 -8.45 17.27
C SER A 495 -3.07 -9.42 17.70
N SER A 496 -2.98 -10.60 17.08
CA SER A 496 -1.72 -11.37 17.04
C SER A 496 -0.75 -10.61 16.13
N GLY A 497 -0.29 -9.46 16.62
CA GLY A 497 0.92 -8.84 16.12
C GLY A 497 2.04 -9.72 16.62
N ASP A 498 2.48 -10.64 15.77
CA ASP A 498 3.58 -11.50 16.15
C ASP A 498 4.86 -10.66 16.22
N PHE A 499 5.57 -10.80 17.32
CA PHE A 499 6.87 -10.22 17.60
C PHE A 499 7.94 -11.07 16.91
N LYS A 500 8.81 -10.49 16.07
CA LYS A 500 9.86 -11.24 15.35
C LYS A 500 11.25 -10.85 15.83
N ASP A 501 12.02 -11.80 16.39
CA ASP A 501 13.41 -11.54 16.83
C ASP A 501 14.40 -11.42 15.67
N ALA A 502 15.66 -11.08 15.99
CA ALA A 502 16.73 -10.92 15.00
C ALA A 502 17.10 -12.23 14.25
N SER A 503 16.75 -13.39 14.82
CA SER A 503 16.94 -14.71 14.21
C SER A 503 15.74 -15.15 13.36
N GLY A 504 14.67 -14.35 13.36
CA GLY A 504 13.45 -14.59 12.62
C GLY A 504 12.40 -15.42 13.35
N ASN A 505 12.58 -15.72 14.64
CA ASN A 505 11.58 -16.43 15.44
C ASN A 505 10.38 -15.52 15.72
N VAL A 506 9.19 -16.09 15.62
CA VAL A 506 7.90 -15.41 15.71
C VAL A 506 7.26 -15.73 17.06
N TYR A 507 6.89 -14.70 17.83
CA TYR A 507 6.31 -14.81 19.17
C TYR A 507 4.95 -14.13 19.23
N THR A 508 3.95 -14.82 19.75
CA THR A 508 2.66 -14.22 20.08
C THR A 508 2.79 -13.24 21.25
N LYS A 509 1.86 -12.29 21.37
CA LYS A 509 1.82 -11.33 22.50
C LYS A 509 1.83 -11.99 23.89
N ASP A 510 1.38 -13.23 23.98
CA ASP A 510 1.22 -13.97 25.24
C ASP A 510 2.54 -14.56 25.71
N GLN A 511 3.43 -14.81 24.74
CA GLN A 511 4.79 -15.28 24.93
C GLN A 511 5.76 -14.15 25.30
N ILE A 512 5.34 -12.88 25.20
CA ILE A 512 6.18 -11.72 25.47
C ILE A 512 5.65 -10.92 26.67
N MET A 513 6.57 -10.52 27.54
CA MET A 513 6.34 -9.56 28.61
C MET A 513 7.08 -8.26 28.32
N GLU A 514 6.33 -7.18 28.15
CA GLU A 514 6.86 -5.83 28.00
C GLU A 514 6.97 -5.14 29.38
N THR A 515 8.12 -4.51 29.64
CA THR A 515 8.37 -3.79 30.90
C THR A 515 9.07 -2.46 30.65
N GLU A 516 8.77 -1.45 31.47
CA GLU A 516 9.49 -0.17 31.51
C GLU A 516 9.88 0.13 32.97
N MET A 517 11.08 -0.28 33.40
CA MET A 517 11.50 -0.33 34.82
C MET A 517 12.89 0.23 35.06
N LYS A 518 13.17 0.67 36.29
CA LYS A 518 14.51 1.03 36.74
C LYS A 518 15.29 -0.22 37.15
N GLY A 519 16.61 -0.10 37.24
CA GLY A 519 17.44 -1.16 37.80
C GLY A 519 17.16 -1.38 39.29
N SER A 520 16.73 -2.58 39.66
CA SER A 520 16.28 -2.92 41.02
C SER A 520 17.07 -4.04 41.70
N CYS A 521 18.18 -4.49 41.10
CA CYS A 521 19.11 -5.46 41.72
C CYS A 521 20.50 -4.85 41.96
N GLY A 522 21.38 -5.58 42.66
CA GLY A 522 22.75 -5.13 42.96
C GLY A 522 23.71 -5.07 41.76
N ARG A 523 23.27 -5.42 40.54
CA ARG A 523 24.11 -5.50 39.34
C ARG A 523 24.15 -4.17 38.57
N SER A 524 24.65 -3.12 39.24
CA SER A 524 24.66 -1.74 38.73
C SER A 524 25.34 -1.56 37.36
N SER A 525 26.33 -2.40 37.02
CA SER A 525 27.02 -2.39 35.71
C SER A 525 26.11 -2.78 34.53
N LYS A 526 24.94 -3.37 34.79
CA LYS A 526 23.94 -3.75 33.77
C LYS A 526 22.71 -2.84 33.78
N HIS A 527 22.79 -1.71 34.50
CA HIS A 527 21.74 -0.71 34.57
C HIS A 527 22.10 0.52 33.71
N PRO A 528 21.11 1.28 33.22
CA PRO A 528 21.38 2.54 32.54
C PRO A 528 22.10 3.50 33.49
N ALA A 529 23.17 4.14 33.00
CA ALA A 529 24.00 5.07 33.78
C ALA A 529 23.22 6.27 34.38
N SER A 530 22.06 6.60 33.80
CA SER A 530 21.21 7.73 34.20
C SER A 530 20.19 7.41 35.31
N GLY A 531 20.09 6.17 35.78
CA GLY A 531 19.03 5.76 36.73
C GLY A 531 17.60 5.86 36.16
N GLY A 532 17.49 6.03 34.83
CA GLY A 532 16.23 6.08 34.10
C GLY A 532 15.55 4.71 34.01
N LYS A 533 14.29 4.71 33.58
CA LYS A 533 13.59 3.47 33.23
C LYS A 533 14.08 2.96 31.88
N VAL A 534 14.17 1.65 31.72
CA VAL A 534 14.49 1.00 30.44
C VAL A 534 13.29 0.20 29.99
N LYS A 535 12.94 0.36 28.72
CA LYS A 535 11.94 -0.46 28.04
C LYS A 535 12.58 -1.76 27.56
N LYS A 536 12.03 -2.91 27.96
CA LYS A 536 12.55 -4.25 27.68
C LYS A 536 11.43 -5.21 27.31
N TYR A 537 11.80 -6.26 26.58
CA TYR A 537 10.90 -7.32 26.12
C TYR A 537 11.47 -8.67 26.52
N TRP A 538 10.78 -9.36 27.41
CA TRP A 538 11.20 -10.64 27.97
C TRP A 538 10.33 -11.76 27.44
N LEU A 539 10.89 -12.93 27.21
CA LEU A 539 10.08 -14.14 27.03
C LEU A 539 9.31 -14.36 28.34
N ASN A 540 8.00 -14.56 28.26
CA ASN A 540 7.12 -14.82 29.40
C ASN A 540 7.35 -16.24 29.94
N ARG A 541 8.56 -16.50 30.44
CA ARG A 541 9.04 -17.77 30.98
C ARG A 541 9.99 -17.50 32.14
N CYS A 542 9.72 -18.12 33.28
CA CYS A 542 10.54 -17.96 34.48
C CYS A 542 11.90 -18.67 34.33
N GLY A 543 13.01 -17.96 34.52
CA GLY A 543 14.36 -18.53 34.46
C GLY A 543 14.71 -19.50 35.59
N GLY A 544 13.93 -19.51 36.68
CA GLY A 544 14.11 -20.43 37.80
C GLY A 544 13.35 -21.74 37.67
N CYS A 545 12.03 -21.64 37.46
CA CYS A 545 11.14 -22.82 37.40
C CYS A 545 10.74 -23.24 35.98
N ASN A 546 11.20 -22.52 34.95
CA ASN A 546 10.99 -22.80 33.52
C ASN A 546 9.54 -22.81 33.03
N LYS A 547 8.56 -22.44 33.86
CA LYS A 547 7.15 -22.32 33.46
C LYS A 547 6.93 -21.06 32.61
N SER A 548 6.16 -21.21 31.55
CA SER A 548 5.74 -20.12 30.66
C SER A 548 4.41 -19.51 31.11
N GLY A 549 4.14 -18.25 30.76
CA GLY A 549 2.88 -17.56 31.07
C GLY A 549 2.72 -17.10 32.52
N VAL A 550 3.76 -17.23 33.35
CA VAL A 550 3.68 -17.04 34.81
C VAL A 550 4.30 -15.73 35.31
N LEU A 551 5.00 -14.99 34.47
CA LEU A 551 5.63 -13.74 34.91
C LEU A 551 4.54 -12.66 35.10
N LYS A 552 4.73 -11.82 36.12
CA LYS A 552 3.84 -10.69 36.42
C LYS A 552 4.65 -9.39 36.49
N ASN A 553 4.12 -8.33 35.89
CA ASN A 553 4.73 -7.01 35.88
C ASN A 553 4.38 -6.24 37.17
N ASN A 554 5.39 -5.98 37.99
CA ASN A 554 5.39 -5.22 39.25
C ASN A 554 4.22 -5.54 40.21
N PRO A 555 3.91 -6.81 40.52
CA PRO A 555 2.75 -7.14 41.33
C PRO A 555 2.87 -6.65 42.79
N LYS A 556 4.09 -6.40 43.29
CA LYS A 556 4.31 -5.88 44.65
C LYS A 556 4.36 -4.34 44.69
N GLY A 557 4.26 -3.66 43.55
CA GLY A 557 4.19 -2.20 43.47
C GLY A 557 5.46 -1.47 43.92
N VAL A 558 6.64 -2.08 43.75
CA VAL A 558 7.91 -1.45 44.15
C VAL A 558 8.23 -0.26 43.23
N PRO A 559 8.81 0.85 43.76
CA PRO A 559 9.04 2.09 43.00
C PRO A 559 9.94 1.91 41.77
N GLU A 560 10.91 1.02 41.83
CA GLU A 560 11.82 0.72 40.72
C GLU A 560 11.17 -0.17 39.66
N GLY A 561 10.11 -0.89 40.02
CA GLY A 561 9.54 -1.99 39.26
C GLY A 561 10.28 -3.32 39.49
N GLU A 562 9.54 -4.43 39.36
CA GLU A 562 10.10 -5.78 39.35
C GLU A 562 9.24 -6.73 38.51
N ILE A 563 9.81 -7.87 38.13
CA ILE A 563 9.08 -8.95 37.46
C ILE A 563 9.03 -10.13 38.42
N THR A 564 7.84 -10.58 38.84
CA THR A 564 7.72 -11.71 39.78
C THR A 564 7.15 -12.93 39.08
N CYS A 565 7.73 -14.10 39.31
CA CYS A 565 7.17 -15.37 38.87
C CYS A 565 5.99 -15.77 39.77
N GLY A 566 4.78 -15.84 39.22
CA GLY A 566 3.59 -16.28 39.95
C GLY A 566 3.58 -17.75 40.38
N SER A 567 4.56 -18.58 39.97
CA SER A 567 4.64 -19.99 40.37
C SER A 567 5.72 -20.30 41.41
N CYS A 568 6.81 -19.54 41.48
CA CYS A 568 7.91 -19.82 42.41
C CYS A 568 8.38 -18.58 43.19
N ASP A 569 7.67 -17.46 43.05
CA ASP A 569 7.89 -16.19 43.75
C ASP A 569 9.29 -15.58 43.60
N MET A 570 10.04 -16.00 42.57
CA MET A 570 11.31 -15.36 42.21
C MET A 570 11.05 -13.99 41.62
N ASP A 571 11.82 -13.01 42.09
CA ASP A 571 11.76 -11.62 41.65
C ASP A 571 12.95 -11.28 40.77
N TYR A 572 12.70 -10.77 39.57
CA TYR A 572 13.68 -10.37 38.58
C TYR A 572 13.71 -8.85 38.43
N CYS A 573 14.90 -8.32 38.16
CA CYS A 573 15.11 -6.91 37.82
C CYS A 573 14.56 -6.64 36.41
N GLY A 574 13.65 -5.68 36.25
CA GLY A 574 13.08 -5.35 34.94
C GLY A 574 14.04 -4.68 33.95
N ALA A 575 15.18 -4.15 34.43
CA ALA A 575 16.18 -3.52 33.58
C ALA A 575 17.17 -4.53 32.97
N CYS A 576 17.60 -5.54 33.74
CA CYS A 576 18.64 -6.49 33.32
C CYS A 576 18.22 -7.96 33.34
N GLY A 577 17.00 -8.28 33.78
CA GLY A 577 16.43 -9.63 33.76
C GLY A 577 16.94 -10.59 34.84
N TYR A 578 17.95 -10.23 35.62
CA TYR A 578 18.50 -11.09 36.68
C TYR A 578 17.63 -11.16 37.93
N GLU A 579 17.63 -12.32 38.59
CA GLU A 579 17.00 -12.50 39.90
C GLU A 579 17.62 -11.53 40.92
N LYS A 580 16.76 -10.91 41.75
CA LYS A 580 17.13 -9.87 42.72
C LYS A 580 17.88 -10.42 43.94
N ILE A 581 17.98 -11.74 44.08
CA ILE A 581 18.81 -12.41 45.10
C ILE A 581 20.29 -12.24 44.71
N ASN A 582 21.07 -11.66 45.63
CA ASN A 582 22.50 -11.49 45.43
C ASN A 582 23.20 -12.84 45.21
N GLY A 583 24.01 -12.94 44.16
CA GLY A 583 24.70 -14.17 43.77
C GLY A 583 23.88 -15.17 42.94
N SER A 584 22.59 -14.91 42.67
CA SER A 584 21.82 -15.80 41.78
C SER A 584 22.24 -15.63 40.31
N GLU A 585 22.38 -16.75 39.61
CA GLU A 585 22.63 -16.81 38.16
C GLU A 585 21.35 -16.88 37.33
N LYS A 586 20.18 -17.02 37.98
CA LYS A 586 18.89 -17.10 37.29
C LYS A 586 18.54 -15.76 36.67
N HIS A 587 18.10 -15.79 35.41
CA HIS A 587 17.74 -14.60 34.65
C HIS A 587 16.65 -14.91 33.61
N LEU A 588 15.97 -13.87 33.17
CA LEU A 588 14.99 -13.91 32.09
C LEU A 588 15.69 -13.85 30.72
N THR A 589 15.01 -14.37 29.69
CA THR A 589 15.46 -14.30 28.30
C THR A 589 14.93 -13.03 27.65
N GLU A 590 15.81 -12.13 27.21
CA GLU A 590 15.44 -10.94 26.44
C GLU A 590 15.18 -11.32 24.98
N VAL A 591 14.06 -10.84 24.41
CA VAL A 591 13.65 -11.17 23.03
C VAL A 591 14.22 -10.18 22.01
N PHE A 592 14.37 -8.91 22.40
CA PHE A 592 14.90 -7.85 21.55
C PHE A 592 16.10 -7.18 22.20
N PRO A 593 17.24 -7.88 22.35
CA PRO A 593 18.45 -7.27 22.86
C PRO A 593 18.83 -6.11 21.96
N SER A 594 18.95 -4.91 22.53
CA SER A 594 19.52 -3.76 21.84
C SER A 594 20.92 -4.16 21.36
N SER A 595 21.10 -4.23 20.04
CA SER A 595 22.27 -4.84 19.38
C SER A 595 23.62 -4.38 19.98
N LEU A 596 24.38 -5.35 20.48
CA LEU A 596 25.85 -5.40 20.61
C LEU A 596 26.53 -4.28 21.42
N GLU A 597 26.76 -4.53 22.71
CA GLU A 597 27.92 -3.94 23.40
C GLU A 597 29.19 -4.52 22.77
N SER A 598 29.98 -3.63 22.19
CA SER A 598 31.37 -3.81 21.78
C SER A 598 32.20 -4.49 22.89
N THR A 599 32.59 -5.74 22.67
CA THR A 599 33.77 -6.30 23.31
C THR A 599 34.98 -5.98 22.43
N SER A 600 35.77 -5.01 22.92
CA SER A 600 37.18 -4.83 22.58
C SER A 600 37.92 -6.15 22.73
N ASN A 601 38.48 -6.67 21.63
CA ASN A 601 39.56 -7.63 21.73
C ASN A 601 40.82 -6.83 22.10
N ASP A 602 41.26 -7.00 23.35
CA ASP A 602 42.63 -6.72 23.72
C ASP A 602 43.52 -7.68 22.93
N GLU A 603 44.27 -7.15 21.96
CA GLU A 603 45.39 -7.86 21.36
C GLU A 603 46.53 -7.89 22.37
N GLU A 604 46.69 -9.07 22.97
CA GLU A 604 47.85 -9.50 23.72
C GLU A 604 49.07 -9.50 22.77
N SER A 605 49.97 -8.55 22.98
CA SER A 605 51.26 -8.46 22.32
C SER A 605 52.09 -9.70 22.65
N THR A 606 52.23 -10.62 21.69
CA THR A 606 53.29 -11.64 21.71
C THR A 606 54.32 -11.32 20.63
N GLU A 607 55.43 -10.81 21.12
CA GLU A 607 56.71 -10.63 20.47
C GLU A 607 57.19 -11.98 19.92
N SER A 608 57.42 -12.09 18.61
CA SER A 608 58.20 -13.18 18.03
C SER A 608 59.30 -12.60 17.15
N THR A 609 60.52 -12.89 17.60
CA THR A 609 61.81 -12.58 17.02
C THR A 609 62.00 -13.23 15.66
N SER A 610 62.41 -12.43 14.68
CA SER A 610 62.99 -12.91 13.43
C SER A 610 64.45 -13.35 13.67
N GLU A 611 64.72 -14.65 13.59
CA GLU A 611 66.06 -15.15 13.28
C GLU A 611 66.17 -15.40 11.78
N THR A 612 67.18 -14.78 11.19
CA THR A 612 67.76 -15.10 9.89
C THR A 612 68.62 -16.36 10.01
N ASP A 613 68.32 -17.37 9.19
CA ASP A 613 69.27 -18.08 8.31
C ASP A 613 68.51 -18.92 7.27
#